data_AF-A0A7C3TUM8-F1
#
_entry.id   AF-A0A7C3TUM8-F1
#
_cell.length_a   1.000
_cell.length_b   1.000
_cell.length_c   1.000
_cell.angle_alpha   90.00
_cell.angle_beta   90.00
_cell.angle_gamma   90.00
#
_symmetry.space_group_name_H-M   'P 1'
#
loop_
_entity.id
_entity.type
_entity.pdbx_description
1 polymer ?
#
loop_
_entity_poly.entity_id
_entity_poly.type
_entity_poly.pdbx_seq_one_letter_code
_entity_poly.pdbx_strand_id
1 'polypeptide(L)'
;MATDEKLIKKSIFCFVYIFLFSNFLFSLPQVSFYTTIQTVINTEKVLELPVYYIQGEQEKYILLKDLSKIFYATLVYYPVGKYVGFNCRGEKIYFFFDKNYFIYSNKRILLNSNVLNIKNRTFVPISILNNTEFINIVNADVEYRQQ
;
A
#
# COMPACT_ATOMS: atom_id res chain seq x y z
N MET A 1 -26.94 53.27 2.81
CA MET A 1 -27.53 51.96 3.19
C MET A 1 -27.22 50.81 2.19
N ALA A 2 -26.25 50.94 1.26
CA ALA A 2 -25.90 49.86 0.31
C ALA A 2 -24.52 49.22 0.55
N THR A 3 -23.76 49.72 1.52
CA THR A 3 -22.35 49.35 1.75
C THR A 3 -22.20 48.16 2.69
N ASP A 4 -23.14 47.97 3.63
CA ASP A 4 -23.05 46.91 4.66
C ASP A 4 -23.42 45.52 4.13
N GLU A 5 -24.39 45.41 3.21
CA GLU A 5 -24.80 44.11 2.64
C GLU A 5 -23.68 43.39 1.86
N LYS A 6 -22.83 44.15 1.16
CA LYS A 6 -21.70 43.58 0.39
C LYS A 6 -20.60 43.03 1.30
N LEU A 7 -20.34 43.69 2.43
CA LEU A 7 -19.37 43.24 3.43
C LEU A 7 -19.83 41.94 4.12
N ILE A 8 -21.12 41.87 4.48
CA ILE A 8 -21.70 40.70 5.14
C ILE A 8 -21.67 39.48 4.20
N LYS A 9 -22.07 39.64 2.93
CA LYS A 9 -22.03 38.53 1.95
C LYS A 9 -20.61 38.00 1.73
N LYS A 10 -19.60 38.89 1.69
CA LYS A 10 -18.20 38.50 1.52
C LYS A 10 -17.65 37.73 2.73
N SER A 11 -18.01 38.14 3.95
CA SER A 11 -17.64 37.43 5.19
C SER A 11 -18.31 36.06 5.30
N ILE A 12 -19.59 35.93 4.93
CA ILE A 12 -20.30 34.63 4.93
C ILE A 12 -19.66 33.67 3.93
N PHE A 13 -19.32 34.16 2.73
CA PHE A 13 -18.66 33.35 1.70
C PHE A 13 -17.29 32.84 2.17
N CYS A 14 -16.48 33.69 2.81
CA CYS A 14 -15.20 33.27 3.39
C CYS A 14 -15.38 32.23 4.51
N PHE A 15 -16.38 32.38 5.38
CA PHE A 15 -16.66 31.41 6.44
C PHE A 15 -17.08 30.04 5.89
N VAL A 16 -17.95 30.02 4.88
CA VAL A 16 -18.36 28.77 4.21
C VAL A 16 -17.18 28.12 3.48
N TYR A 17 -16.34 28.91 2.82
CA TYR A 17 -15.16 28.39 2.14
C TYR A 17 -14.15 27.79 3.13
N ILE A 18 -13.89 28.45 4.25
CA ILE A 18 -13.00 27.95 5.32
C ILE A 18 -13.56 26.66 5.94
N PHE A 19 -14.88 26.61 6.21
CA PHE A 19 -15.53 25.45 6.79
C PHE A 19 -15.56 24.24 5.84
N LEU A 20 -15.72 24.46 4.53
CA LEU A 20 -15.62 23.40 3.53
C LEU A 20 -14.17 22.93 3.34
N PHE A 21 -13.20 23.85 3.37
CA PHE A 21 -11.78 23.50 3.29
C PHE A 21 -11.29 22.73 4.52
N SER A 22 -11.76 23.07 5.72
CA SER A 22 -11.35 22.40 6.96
C SER A 22 -11.81 20.94 7.01
N ASN A 23 -12.97 20.61 6.43
CA ASN A 23 -13.45 19.24 6.36
C ASN A 23 -12.74 18.40 5.29
N PHE A 24 -12.15 19.06 4.27
CA PHE A 24 -11.42 18.36 3.21
C PHE A 24 -10.00 17.95 3.63
N LEU A 25 -9.41 18.60 4.64
CA LEU A 25 -7.96 18.58 4.81
C LEU A 25 -7.36 17.39 5.60
N PHE A 26 -8.12 16.58 6.35
CA PHE A 26 -7.48 15.60 7.25
C PHE A 26 -8.22 14.27 7.44
N SER A 27 -8.67 13.65 6.36
CA SER A 27 -8.97 12.22 6.38
C SER A 27 -7.65 11.45 6.18
N LEU A 28 -7.04 10.98 7.28
CA LEU A 28 -5.96 10.00 7.19
C LEU A 28 -6.52 8.70 6.59
N PRO A 29 -5.82 8.04 5.65
CA PRO A 29 -6.32 6.80 5.06
C PRO A 29 -6.58 5.77 6.16
N GLN A 30 -7.86 5.39 6.30
CA GLN A 30 -8.27 4.39 7.27
C GLN A 30 -7.90 2.99 6.74
N VAL A 31 -7.17 2.23 7.56
CA VAL A 31 -6.80 0.84 7.27
C VAL A 31 -7.67 -0.07 8.13
N SER A 32 -8.43 -0.97 7.51
CA SER A 32 -9.22 -1.98 8.20
C SER A 32 -8.78 -3.38 7.77
N PHE A 33 -8.75 -4.31 8.72
CA PHE A 33 -8.63 -5.73 8.39
C PHE A 33 -9.81 -6.15 7.51
N TYR A 34 -9.55 -6.94 6.48
CA TYR A 34 -10.56 -7.43 5.55
C TYR A 34 -10.78 -8.94 5.71
N THR A 35 -9.73 -9.74 5.52
CA THR A 35 -9.79 -11.19 5.65
C THR A 35 -8.37 -11.76 5.82
N THR A 36 -8.26 -13.06 6.03
CA THR A 36 -7.00 -13.81 5.96
C THR A 36 -7.05 -14.74 4.77
N ILE A 37 -5.97 -14.82 4.00
CA ILE A 37 -5.83 -15.82 2.93
C ILE A 37 -4.77 -16.86 3.33
N GLN A 38 -4.92 -18.07 2.83
CA GLN A 38 -3.90 -19.10 2.96
C GLN A 38 -2.89 -18.96 1.82
N THR A 39 -1.61 -18.90 2.19
CA THR A 39 -0.49 -18.98 1.25
C THR A 39 0.16 -20.34 1.44
N VAL A 40 0.05 -21.20 0.43
CA VAL A 40 0.83 -22.45 0.38
C VAL A 40 2.20 -22.09 -0.19
N ILE A 41 3.29 -22.55 0.43
CA ILE A 41 4.65 -22.42 -0.12
C ILE A 41 5.24 -23.82 -0.25
N ASN A 42 5.75 -24.13 -1.45
CA ASN A 42 6.47 -25.37 -1.74
C ASN A 42 5.70 -26.62 -1.25
N THR A 43 4.38 -26.63 -1.40
CA THR A 43 3.46 -27.75 -1.08
C THR A 43 3.42 -28.24 0.38
N GLU A 44 4.18 -27.63 1.31
CA GLU A 44 4.35 -28.17 2.67
C GLU A 44 3.92 -27.21 3.79
N LYS A 45 3.93 -25.89 3.55
CA LYS A 45 3.59 -24.90 4.59
C LYS A 45 2.42 -24.03 4.15
N VAL A 46 1.35 -24.10 4.93
CA VAL A 46 0.22 -23.17 4.86
C VAL A 46 0.46 -22.05 5.85
N LEU A 47 0.63 -20.83 5.36
CA LEU A 47 0.76 -19.63 6.19
C LEU A 47 -0.44 -18.71 5.99
N GLU A 48 -0.94 -18.16 7.09
CA GLU A 48 -1.99 -17.16 7.08
C GLU A 48 -1.43 -15.79 6.72
N LEU A 49 -2.02 -15.15 5.72
CA LEU A 49 -1.65 -13.83 5.25
C LEU A 49 -2.83 -12.86 5.44
N PRO A 50 -2.73 -11.90 6.37
CA PRO A 50 -3.74 -10.88 6.58
C PRO A 50 -3.85 -9.94 5.37
N VAL A 51 -5.09 -9.71 4.95
CA VAL A 51 -5.48 -8.81 3.87
C VAL A 51 -6.21 -7.61 4.46
N TYR A 52 -5.88 -6.43 3.96
CA TYR A 52 -6.38 -5.15 4.43
C TYR A 52 -7.15 -4.44 3.33
N TYR A 53 -8.19 -3.73 3.76
CA TYR A 53 -8.82 -2.69 2.97
C TYR A 53 -8.25 -1.33 3.39
N ILE A 54 -7.91 -0.49 2.42
CA ILE A 54 -7.45 0.88 2.64
C ILE A 54 -8.47 1.81 1.99
N GLN A 55 -9.03 2.72 2.79
CA GLN A 55 -10.04 3.66 2.30
C GLN A 55 -9.46 4.52 1.17
N GLY A 56 -10.23 4.64 0.07
CA GLY A 56 -9.84 5.39 -1.12
C GLY A 56 -9.09 4.55 -2.17
N GLU A 57 -8.67 3.35 -1.82
CA GLU A 57 -8.04 2.42 -2.74
C GLU A 57 -9.03 1.42 -3.32
N GLN A 58 -8.84 1.08 -4.60
CA GLN A 58 -9.68 0.09 -5.29
C GLN A 58 -9.24 -1.35 -4.97
N GLU A 59 -7.94 -1.55 -4.76
CA GLU A 59 -7.36 -2.86 -4.51
C GLU A 59 -7.28 -3.19 -3.01
N LYS A 60 -7.20 -4.48 -2.68
CA LYS A 60 -6.83 -4.93 -1.34
C LYS A 60 -5.32 -4.99 -1.18
N TYR A 61 -4.86 -4.91 0.05
CA TYR A 61 -3.45 -4.77 0.38
C TYR A 61 -3.00 -5.81 1.38
N ILE A 62 -1.71 -6.10 1.36
CA ILE A 62 -1.03 -6.97 2.31
C ILE A 62 0.19 -6.25 2.87
N LEU A 63 0.59 -6.60 4.09
CA LEU A 63 1.78 -6.03 4.69
C LEU A 63 3.03 -6.67 4.10
N LEU A 64 3.98 -5.84 3.65
CA LEU A 64 5.26 -6.33 3.15
C LEU A 64 6.05 -7.10 4.24
N LYS A 65 5.82 -6.75 5.52
CA LYS A 65 6.36 -7.47 6.69
C LYS A 65 5.81 -8.89 6.82
N ASP A 66 4.56 -9.13 6.45
CA ASP A 66 3.99 -10.47 6.52
C ASP A 66 4.44 -11.30 5.31
N LEU A 67 4.54 -10.68 4.12
CA LEU A 67 5.21 -11.30 2.98
C LEU A 67 6.66 -11.69 3.28
N SER A 68 7.40 -10.86 4.01
CA SER A 68 8.80 -11.17 4.32
C SER A 68 8.92 -12.38 5.24
N LYS A 69 7.97 -12.60 6.15
CA LYS A 69 7.94 -13.82 6.98
C LYS A 69 7.64 -15.06 6.14
N ILE A 70 6.68 -14.94 5.22
CA ILE A 70 6.26 -16.02 4.30
C ILE A 70 7.44 -16.48 3.46
N PHE A 71 8.15 -15.55 2.82
CA PHE A 71 9.27 -15.87 1.93
C PHE A 71 10.64 -15.93 2.61
N TYR A 72 10.70 -15.89 3.95
CA TYR A 72 11.96 -15.84 4.71
C TYR A 72 12.90 -14.71 4.24
N ALA A 73 12.32 -13.57 3.87
CA ALA A 73 13.04 -12.41 3.38
C ALA A 73 13.38 -11.42 4.49
N THR A 74 14.44 -10.65 4.27
CA THR A 74 14.84 -9.54 5.15
C THR A 74 14.39 -8.21 4.56
N LEU A 75 13.85 -7.33 5.40
CA LEU A 75 13.46 -5.97 5.00
C LEU A 75 14.50 -4.94 5.45
N VAL A 76 14.87 -4.02 4.55
CA VAL A 76 15.72 -2.87 4.85
C VAL A 76 15.00 -1.60 4.43
N TYR A 77 14.76 -0.71 5.40
CA TYR A 77 14.01 0.51 5.17
C TYR A 77 14.95 1.66 4.82
N TYR A 78 14.61 2.42 3.77
CA TYR A 78 15.36 3.60 3.34
C TYR A 78 14.42 4.82 3.36
N PRO A 79 14.26 5.49 4.53
CA PRO A 79 13.29 6.58 4.69
C PRO A 79 13.55 7.76 3.76
N VAL A 80 14.82 8.14 3.56
CA VAL A 80 15.21 9.26 2.68
C VAL A 80 14.90 8.96 1.22
N GLY A 81 15.20 7.74 0.77
CA GLY A 81 14.90 7.29 -0.59
C GLY A 81 13.43 6.93 -0.82
N LYS A 82 12.62 6.88 0.24
CA LYS A 82 11.22 6.46 0.23
C LYS A 82 11.01 5.07 -0.41
N TYR A 83 11.83 4.10 -0.02
CA TYR A 83 11.66 2.72 -0.46
C TYR A 83 12.03 1.70 0.61
N VAL A 84 11.62 0.45 0.39
CA VAL A 84 12.01 -0.71 1.19
C VAL A 84 12.70 -1.73 0.28
N GLY A 85 13.89 -2.15 0.69
CA GLY A 85 14.57 -3.31 0.12
C GLY A 85 14.01 -4.59 0.72
N PHE A 86 13.64 -5.53 -0.14
CA PHE A 86 13.16 -6.86 0.18
C PHE A 86 14.20 -7.86 -0.34
N ASN A 87 14.95 -8.46 0.58
CA ASN A 87 16.05 -9.37 0.26
C ASN A 87 15.59 -10.80 0.49
N CYS A 88 15.41 -11.57 -0.58
CA CYS A 88 14.93 -12.95 -0.53
C CYS A 88 15.91 -13.86 -1.23
N ARG A 89 16.53 -14.81 -0.50
CA ARG A 89 17.44 -15.83 -1.06
C ARG A 89 18.58 -15.26 -1.96
N GLY A 90 19.07 -14.07 -1.63
CA GLY A 90 20.11 -13.38 -2.41
C GLY A 90 19.57 -12.36 -3.43
N GLU A 91 18.30 -12.47 -3.79
CA GLU A 91 17.62 -11.53 -4.68
C GLU A 91 17.20 -10.26 -3.94
N LYS A 92 17.37 -9.11 -4.60
CA LYS A 92 17.05 -7.79 -4.05
C LYS A 92 15.93 -7.13 -4.86
N ILE A 93 14.80 -6.91 -4.19
CA ILE A 93 13.65 -6.21 -4.74
C ILE A 93 13.49 -4.87 -4.01
N TYR A 94 13.20 -3.79 -4.73
CA TYR A 94 13.01 -2.46 -4.13
C TYR A 94 11.59 -1.96 -4.36
N PHE A 95 10.84 -1.77 -3.28
CA PHE A 95 9.47 -1.25 -3.28
C PHE A 95 9.49 0.24 -2.93
N PHE A 96 9.18 1.11 -3.91
CA PHE A 96 9.14 2.56 -3.73
C PHE A 96 7.76 3.02 -3.30
N PHE A 97 7.68 3.88 -2.28
CA PHE A 97 6.41 4.43 -1.80
C PHE A 97 5.76 5.34 -2.84
N ASP A 98 4.44 5.30 -2.90
CA ASP A 98 3.59 6.07 -3.81
C ASP A 98 3.91 5.78 -5.30
N LYS A 99 4.43 4.58 -5.59
CA LYS A 99 4.71 4.08 -6.94
C LYS A 99 4.01 2.75 -7.17
N ASN A 100 3.52 2.55 -8.38
CA ASN A 100 2.91 1.32 -8.86
C ASN A 100 3.95 0.40 -9.53
N TYR A 101 5.17 0.35 -9.01
CA TYR A 101 6.20 -0.55 -9.51
C TYR A 101 7.19 -0.90 -8.40
N PHE A 102 7.89 -2.01 -8.60
CA PHE A 102 9.11 -2.34 -7.88
C PHE A 102 10.29 -2.41 -8.84
N ILE A 103 11.51 -2.33 -8.30
CA ILE A 103 12.74 -2.52 -9.07
C ILE A 103 13.37 -3.86 -8.71
N TYR A 104 13.70 -4.64 -9.72
CA TYR A 104 14.48 -5.86 -9.62
C TYR A 104 15.48 -5.92 -10.77
N SER A 105 16.75 -6.25 -10.48
CA SER A 105 17.81 -6.33 -11.50
C SER A 105 17.85 -5.12 -12.48
N ASN A 106 17.72 -3.90 -11.94
CA ASN A 106 17.65 -2.63 -12.69
C ASN A 106 16.44 -2.47 -13.64
N LYS A 107 15.46 -3.36 -13.58
CA LYS A 107 14.20 -3.26 -14.33
C LYS A 107 13.08 -2.77 -13.44
N ARG A 108 12.15 -2.00 -14.02
CA ARG A 108 10.89 -1.62 -13.36
C ARG A 108 9.83 -2.64 -13.73
N ILE A 109 9.18 -3.19 -12.71
CA ILE A 109 8.11 -4.17 -12.87
C ILE A 109 6.84 -3.56 -12.31
N LEU A 110 5.81 -3.46 -13.14
CA LEU A 110 4.57 -2.77 -12.81
C LEU A 110 3.71 -3.60 -11.84
N LEU A 111 3.02 -2.88 -10.98
CA LEU A 111 1.99 -3.32 -10.07
C LEU A 111 0.66 -2.70 -10.48
N ASN A 112 -0.45 -3.32 -10.10
CA ASN A 112 -1.78 -2.80 -10.42
C ASN A 112 -2.10 -1.52 -9.64
N SER A 113 -1.58 -1.39 -8.42
CA SER A 113 -1.77 -0.22 -7.55
C SER A 113 -0.46 0.22 -6.91
N ASN A 114 -0.47 1.39 -6.26
CA ASN A 114 0.70 1.96 -5.61
C ASN A 114 1.11 1.17 -4.37
N VAL A 115 2.42 1.12 -4.09
CA VAL A 115 2.93 0.73 -2.77
C VAL A 115 2.68 1.88 -1.80
N LEU A 116 2.03 1.59 -0.67
CA LEU A 116 1.62 2.61 0.30
C LEU A 116 2.48 2.50 1.57
N ASN A 117 2.80 3.64 2.17
CA ASN A 117 3.40 3.69 3.50
C ASN A 117 2.46 4.42 4.46
N ILE A 118 1.77 3.68 5.32
CA ILE A 118 0.79 4.22 6.25
C ILE A 118 1.19 3.86 7.67
N LYS A 119 1.42 4.88 8.51
CA LYS A 119 1.87 4.71 9.90
C LYS A 119 3.13 3.84 10.00
N ASN A 120 4.14 4.11 9.16
CA ASN A 120 5.40 3.37 9.05
C ASN A 120 5.25 1.88 8.73
N ARG A 121 4.14 1.49 8.10
CA ARG A 121 3.90 0.14 7.60
C ARG A 121 3.77 0.20 6.09
N THR A 122 4.54 -0.66 5.43
CA THR A 122 4.54 -0.79 3.98
C THR A 122 3.47 -1.78 3.56
N PHE A 123 2.51 -1.29 2.78
CA PHE A 123 1.45 -2.07 2.17
C PHE A 123 1.73 -2.21 0.68
N VAL A 124 1.61 -3.43 0.17
CA VAL A 124 1.71 -3.73 -1.26
C VAL A 124 0.36 -4.26 -1.76
N PRO A 125 0.00 -3.99 -3.02
CA PRO A 125 -1.22 -4.52 -3.61
C PRO A 125 -1.22 -6.06 -3.59
N ILE A 126 -2.35 -6.67 -3.23
CA ILE A 126 -2.47 -8.13 -3.14
C ILE A 126 -2.20 -8.84 -4.47
N SER A 127 -2.46 -8.17 -5.60
CA SER A 127 -2.16 -8.70 -6.95
C SER A 127 -0.68 -8.99 -7.18
N ILE A 128 0.24 -8.49 -6.34
CA ILE A 128 1.65 -8.87 -6.41
C ILE A 128 1.84 -10.39 -6.29
N LEU A 129 0.95 -11.06 -5.55
CA LEU A 129 0.98 -12.51 -5.39
C LEU A 129 0.63 -13.26 -6.69
N ASN A 130 0.05 -12.58 -7.68
CA ASN A 130 -0.28 -13.12 -9.01
C ASN A 130 0.70 -12.60 -10.09
N ASN A 131 1.67 -11.75 -9.71
CA ASN A 131 2.63 -11.19 -10.65
C ASN A 131 3.72 -12.22 -10.95
N THR A 132 3.74 -12.73 -12.18
CA THR A 132 4.66 -13.80 -12.61
C THR A 132 6.12 -13.43 -12.39
N GLU A 133 6.51 -12.17 -12.61
CA GLU A 133 7.90 -11.75 -12.34
C GLU A 133 8.21 -11.83 -10.85
N PHE A 134 7.33 -11.34 -9.98
CA PHE A 134 7.52 -11.43 -8.54
C PHE A 134 7.61 -12.89 -8.06
N ILE A 135 6.66 -13.73 -8.46
CA ILE A 135 6.60 -15.17 -8.11
C ILE A 135 7.89 -15.88 -8.51
N ASN A 136 8.37 -15.62 -9.74
CA ASN A 136 9.61 -16.21 -10.24
C ASN A 136 10.84 -15.75 -9.44
N ILE A 137 10.88 -14.48 -9.02
CA ILE A 137 12.00 -13.95 -8.21
C ILE A 137 12.03 -14.60 -6.83
N VAL A 138 10.87 -14.75 -6.17
CA VAL A 138 10.81 -15.37 -4.84
C VAL A 138 10.91 -16.89 -4.89
N ASN A 139 10.80 -17.48 -6.09
CA ASN A 139 10.85 -18.91 -6.36
C ASN A 139 9.99 -19.71 -5.37
N ALA A 140 8.70 -19.37 -5.35
CA ALA A 140 7.72 -19.97 -4.47
C ALA A 140 6.41 -20.19 -5.25
N ASP A 141 5.94 -21.44 -5.26
CA ASP A 141 4.59 -21.76 -5.71
C ASP A 141 3.61 -21.26 -4.66
N VAL A 142 2.91 -20.16 -4.95
CA VAL A 142 1.90 -19.57 -4.07
C VAL A 142 0.52 -19.96 -4.59
N GLU A 143 -0.12 -20.92 -3.92
CA GLU A 143 -1.54 -21.23 -4.16
C GLU A 143 -2.43 -20.47 -3.17
N TYR A 144 -3.47 -19.83 -3.72
CA TYR A 144 -4.48 -19.10 -2.97
C TYR A 144 -5.67 -19.99 -2.68
N ARG A 145 -6.09 -20.05 -1.42
CA ARG A 145 -7.40 -20.60 -1.04
C ARG A 145 -8.16 -19.53 -0.27
N GLN A 146 -9.28 -19.09 -0.85
CA GLN A 146 -10.28 -18.31 -0.12
C GLN A 146 -11.04 -19.30 0.78
N GLN A 147 -11.18 -18.96 2.06
CA GLN A 147 -12.11 -19.66 2.96
C GLN A 147 -13.54 -19.20 2.71
#